data_AF-A0A962PH68-F1
#
_entry.id   AF-A0A962PH68-F1
#
_cell.length_a   1.000
_cell.length_b   1.000
_cell.length_c   1.000
_cell.angle_alpha   90.00
_cell.angle_beta   90.00
_cell.angle_gamma   90.00
#
_symmetry.space_group_name_H-M   'P 1'
#
loop_
_entity.id
_entity.type
_entity.pdbx_description
1 polymer ?
#
loop_
_entity_poly.entity_id
_entity_poly.type
_entity_poly.pdbx_seq_one_letter_code
_entity_poly.pdbx_strand_id
1 'polypeptide(L)'
;MRFGFCVFVFLFSFSVIFPVFAIDPADPHDPARVKAPLTKEEQEAFDKTLEDLLSVPEVLRRSLRPPMAKEDYMVQIMRFLRSNGDEKRELTKEDLAEQKEAAVLRARREQVSNLIKYDINFDAQVTFGEVERAFSEGPTGKYEKTFNDNRTEEQKRLMLEQRLKPLRELDTNGDEIISYQEMATLSKEKEKQIIEQQTRQYQQYLDLDPNHDGRLTSEEMESLALKAFAVFDKNDDGYISQEEYEPYLNVLRSYNLFNYSPDQSCSVEPVPKDATLLGVGMYQGLALSTVTAVGQDRETTTVNVKIEEDQPDLFLILSSYDPIIWRFEGHTGAVKHVLVTSYPQNENGRSASGVTGVDKSRVTFLSQKCLPYFHDDRKALGVRGMIKVLTGRFPNIVRAKHSSRDVLISQGDVTFSEIPKGPPRNQTDLAPGAGSSPPEGSEDKLEKWERLRLQQRVQVSAWPRNPTNPYNIPTPEGYDSELWSIFLKFNKAGLAEIDPSTVVSDMPAERYEVWPQMAGIAKLVHEGALVKISNREFLVTKNIPRFPAGLTGSHSVKFVIAEGVKLPKGDPGHSCVIMEETGKPVGSSPLCR
;
A
#
# COMPACT_ATOMS: atom_id res chain seq x y z
N MET A 1 32.43 -43.66 58.87
CA MET A 1 31.59 -44.86 59.00
C MET A 1 30.13 -44.44 58.91
N ARG A 2 29.41 -45.11 58.01
CA ARG A 2 27.97 -45.15 57.70
C ARG A 2 26.99 -44.46 58.67
N PHE A 3 26.00 -43.76 58.11
CA PHE A 3 24.62 -44.24 58.00
C PHE A 3 23.89 -43.47 56.90
N GLY A 4 23.26 -44.20 55.97
CA GLY A 4 22.33 -43.65 54.99
C GLY A 4 20.94 -44.21 55.23
N PHE A 5 19.91 -43.41 54.93
CA PHE A 5 18.59 -43.91 54.49
C PHE A 5 17.81 -42.79 53.77
N CYS A 6 17.33 -43.17 52.58
CA CYS A 6 16.27 -42.68 51.68
C CYS A 6 15.56 -41.35 51.91
N VAL A 7 15.38 -40.58 50.81
CA VAL A 7 14.04 -40.23 50.28
C VAL A 7 14.10 -40.19 48.73
N PHE A 8 13.18 -40.93 48.10
CA PHE A 8 12.87 -40.93 46.66
C PHE A 8 12.32 -39.57 46.21
N VAL A 9 12.89 -38.96 45.18
CA VAL A 9 12.34 -37.77 44.52
C VAL A 9 11.53 -38.21 43.30
N PHE A 10 10.20 -38.07 43.39
CA PHE A 10 9.30 -38.07 42.23
C PHE A 10 9.36 -36.68 41.58
N LEU A 11 9.97 -36.58 40.40
CA LEU A 11 9.84 -35.43 39.52
C LEU A 11 8.62 -35.63 38.62
N PHE A 12 7.50 -35.01 38.96
CA PHE A 12 6.40 -34.79 38.03
C PHE A 12 6.67 -33.49 37.26
N SER A 13 7.12 -33.65 36.01
CA SER A 13 7.21 -32.55 35.04
C SER A 13 5.81 -32.26 34.49
N PHE A 14 5.12 -31.25 35.04
CA PHE A 14 3.95 -30.67 34.37
C PHE A 14 4.44 -29.75 33.25
N SER A 15 4.55 -30.30 32.04
CA SER A 15 4.59 -29.49 30.82
C SER A 15 3.21 -28.88 30.59
N VAL A 16 3.04 -27.62 31.00
CA VAL A 16 1.90 -26.80 30.58
C VAL A 16 2.13 -26.44 29.12
N ILE A 17 1.53 -27.22 28.23
CA ILE A 17 1.41 -26.89 26.81
C ILE A 17 0.42 -25.73 26.72
N PHE A 18 0.93 -24.50 26.64
CA PHE A 18 0.14 -23.37 26.17
C PHE A 18 -0.26 -23.67 24.72
N PRO A 19 -1.55 -23.67 24.36
CA PRO A 19 -1.91 -23.63 22.96
C PRO A 19 -1.47 -22.27 22.45
N VAL A 20 -0.37 -22.26 21.68
CA VAL A 20 -0.06 -21.18 20.76
C VAL A 20 -1.25 -21.13 19.81
N PHE A 21 -2.18 -20.21 20.05
CA PHE A 21 -3.10 -19.77 19.01
C PHE A 21 -2.22 -19.14 17.93
N ALA A 22 -1.84 -19.97 16.96
CA ALA A 22 -1.32 -19.51 15.70
C ALA A 22 -2.40 -18.60 15.10
N ILE A 23 -2.13 -17.30 15.09
CA ILE A 23 -2.79 -16.38 14.18
C ILE A 23 -2.36 -16.85 12.79
N ASP A 24 -3.22 -17.64 12.17
CA ASP A 24 -3.06 -18.09 10.80
C ASP A 24 -2.88 -16.85 9.90
N PRO A 25 -1.77 -16.71 9.15
CA PRO A 25 -1.64 -15.66 8.16
C PRO A 25 -2.68 -15.91 7.05
N ALA A 26 -3.83 -15.27 7.21
CA ALA A 26 -5.03 -15.47 6.42
C ALA A 26 -4.76 -15.60 4.91
N ASP A 27 -5.18 -16.74 4.35
CA ASP A 27 -5.35 -16.93 2.90
C ASP A 27 -6.40 -15.94 2.38
N PRO A 28 -6.06 -15.02 1.45
CA PRO A 28 -6.99 -14.03 0.91
C PRO A 28 -8.07 -14.62 -0.01
N HIS A 29 -8.10 -15.94 -0.22
CA HIS A 29 -9.01 -16.60 -1.17
C HIS A 29 -10.14 -17.44 -0.57
N ASP A 30 -10.40 -17.40 0.74
CA ASP A 30 -11.55 -18.11 1.34
C ASP A 30 -12.91 -17.55 0.84
N PRO A 31 -13.66 -18.31 0.01
CA PRO A 31 -14.95 -17.87 -0.53
C PRO A 31 -16.10 -17.93 0.49
N ALA A 32 -15.90 -18.54 1.67
CA ALA A 32 -16.91 -18.61 2.73
C ALA A 32 -17.04 -17.30 3.55
N ARG A 33 -16.19 -16.29 3.26
CA ARG A 33 -16.22 -14.97 3.89
C ARG A 33 -16.43 -13.82 2.90
N VAL A 34 -17.27 -14.00 1.88
CA VAL A 34 -17.86 -12.85 1.20
C VAL A 34 -18.80 -12.17 2.19
N LYS A 35 -18.28 -11.20 2.97
CA LYS A 35 -19.12 -10.33 3.79
C LYS A 35 -20.15 -9.67 2.88
N ALA A 36 -21.37 -9.52 3.38
CA ALA A 36 -22.41 -8.75 2.71
C ALA A 36 -21.87 -7.34 2.37
N PRO A 37 -22.39 -6.69 1.30
CA PRO A 37 -22.01 -5.33 0.97
C PRO A 37 -22.22 -4.39 2.16
N LEU A 38 -21.32 -3.43 2.35
CA LEU A 38 -21.42 -2.43 3.39
C LEU A 38 -22.75 -1.67 3.33
N THR A 39 -23.57 -1.74 4.38
CA THR A 39 -24.88 -1.07 4.38
C THR A 39 -24.74 0.44 4.62
N LYS A 40 -25.83 1.17 4.45
CA LYS A 40 -25.86 2.61 4.74
C LYS A 40 -25.81 2.84 6.25
N GLU A 41 -26.51 2.02 7.02
CA GLU A 41 -26.57 2.07 8.48
C GLU A 41 -25.19 1.80 9.10
N GLU A 42 -24.43 0.84 8.56
CA GLU A 42 -23.06 0.57 9.02
C GLU A 42 -22.13 1.77 8.82
N GLN A 43 -22.29 2.51 7.73
CA GLN A 43 -21.52 3.73 7.44
C GLN A 43 -21.95 4.90 8.33
N GLU A 44 -23.25 5.09 8.54
CA GLU A 44 -23.76 6.12 9.45
C GLU A 44 -23.34 5.84 10.91
N ALA A 45 -23.33 4.58 11.33
CA ALA A 45 -22.80 4.18 12.63
C ALA A 45 -21.31 4.48 12.76
N PHE A 46 -20.52 4.19 11.72
CA PHE A 46 -19.11 4.54 11.65
C PHE A 46 -18.88 6.05 11.76
N ASP A 47 -19.64 6.86 11.02
CA ASP A 47 -19.53 8.32 11.04
C ASP A 47 -19.78 8.86 12.46
N LYS A 48 -20.85 8.39 13.11
CA LYS A 48 -21.15 8.77 14.49
C LYS A 48 -20.03 8.39 15.45
N THR A 49 -19.51 7.16 15.35
CA THR A 49 -18.36 6.73 16.20
C THR A 49 -17.12 7.57 15.95
N LEU A 50 -16.84 7.95 14.70
CA LEU A 50 -15.71 8.81 14.37
C LEU A 50 -15.93 10.25 14.86
N GLU A 51 -17.13 10.80 14.75
CA GLU A 51 -17.47 12.13 15.30
C GLU A 51 -17.32 12.16 16.81
N ASP A 52 -17.86 11.15 17.52
CA ASP A 52 -17.67 10.99 18.96
C ASP A 52 -16.16 10.97 19.30
N LEU A 53 -15.37 10.22 18.54
CA LEU A 53 -13.93 10.11 18.76
C LEU A 53 -13.18 11.42 18.47
N LEU A 54 -13.52 12.12 17.39
CA LEU A 54 -12.93 13.41 17.02
C LEU A 54 -13.36 14.55 17.95
N SER A 55 -14.50 14.42 18.63
CA SER A 55 -14.95 15.37 19.65
C SER A 55 -14.08 15.35 20.91
N VAL A 56 -13.34 14.25 21.13
CA VAL A 56 -12.44 14.09 22.27
C VAL A 56 -11.00 14.41 21.85
N PRO A 57 -10.35 15.44 22.43
CA PRO A 57 -8.95 15.75 22.19
C PRO A 57 -8.02 14.55 22.34
N GLU A 58 -7.00 14.47 21.51
CA GLU A 58 -6.11 13.31 21.42
C GLU A 58 -5.48 12.92 22.76
N VAL A 59 -5.07 13.89 23.57
CA VAL A 59 -4.46 13.67 24.90
C VAL A 59 -5.41 12.95 25.85
N LEU A 60 -6.68 13.38 25.87
CA LEU A 60 -7.72 12.79 26.70
C LEU A 60 -8.01 11.37 26.24
N ARG A 61 -8.13 11.17 24.93
CA ARG A 61 -8.41 9.85 24.33
C ARG A 61 -7.25 8.86 24.51
N ARG A 62 -5.99 9.27 24.33
CA ARG A 62 -4.81 8.40 24.50
C ARG A 62 -4.63 7.91 25.93
N SER A 63 -5.22 8.61 26.90
CA SER A 63 -5.17 8.26 28.32
C SER A 63 -6.23 7.24 28.71
N LEU A 64 -7.23 6.97 27.87
CA LEU A 64 -8.18 5.89 28.08
C LEU A 64 -7.49 4.53 27.88
N ARG A 65 -7.70 3.62 28.85
CA ARG A 65 -7.21 2.23 28.81
C ARG A 65 -8.34 1.23 29.10
N PRO A 66 -9.39 1.14 28.25
CA PRO A 66 -10.51 0.26 28.52
C PRO A 66 -10.11 -1.24 28.58
N PRO A 67 -10.81 -2.05 29.37
CA PRO A 67 -11.94 -1.64 30.20
C PRO A 67 -11.47 -0.88 31.46
N MET A 68 -12.15 0.21 31.83
CA MET A 68 -11.61 1.21 32.78
C MET A 68 -12.70 1.96 33.56
N ALA A 69 -12.51 2.08 34.87
CA ALA A 69 -13.36 2.93 35.72
C ALA A 69 -12.99 4.41 35.59
N LYS A 70 -13.97 5.28 35.84
CA LYS A 70 -13.81 6.74 35.81
C LYS A 70 -12.70 7.23 36.72
N GLU A 71 -12.60 6.69 37.94
CA GLU A 71 -11.59 7.10 38.93
C GLU A 71 -10.17 6.78 38.46
N ASP A 72 -9.96 5.62 37.83
CA ASP A 72 -8.66 5.23 37.27
C ASP A 72 -8.26 6.16 36.11
N TYR A 73 -9.23 6.51 35.26
CA TYR A 73 -9.01 7.46 34.17
C TYR A 73 -8.57 8.83 34.69
N MET A 74 -9.26 9.33 35.71
CA MET A 74 -8.94 10.60 36.38
C MET A 74 -7.53 10.60 36.97
N VAL A 75 -7.13 9.52 37.64
CA VAL A 75 -5.77 9.38 38.18
C VAL A 75 -4.72 9.40 37.06
N GLN A 76 -4.98 8.70 35.96
CA GLN A 76 -4.03 8.62 34.84
C GLN A 76 -3.86 9.97 34.13
N ILE A 77 -4.95 10.64 33.80
CA ILE A 77 -4.90 11.89 33.02
C ILE A 77 -4.28 13.04 33.81
N MET A 78 -4.54 13.10 35.12
CA MET A 78 -4.01 14.13 36.03
C MET A 78 -2.52 13.93 36.36
N ARG A 79 -1.95 12.75 36.10
CA ARG A 79 -0.56 12.44 36.46
C ARG A 79 0.43 13.40 35.83
N PHE A 80 0.23 13.74 34.56
CA PHE A 80 1.12 14.63 33.82
C PHE A 80 1.15 16.03 34.45
N LEU A 81 -0.04 16.61 34.66
CA LEU A 81 -0.20 17.93 35.26
C LEU A 81 0.40 17.98 36.68
N ARG A 82 0.13 16.96 37.50
CA ARG A 82 0.68 16.86 38.87
C ARG A 82 2.19 16.64 38.94
N SER A 83 2.81 16.14 37.87
CA SER A 83 4.25 15.85 37.83
C SER A 83 5.07 16.96 37.18
N ASN A 84 4.44 17.79 36.35
CA ASN A 84 5.13 18.75 35.49
C ASN A 84 4.64 20.20 35.63
N GLY A 85 3.52 20.42 36.33
CA GLY A 85 2.95 21.76 36.52
C GLY A 85 3.45 22.46 37.78
N ASP A 86 3.34 23.79 37.79
CA ASP A 86 3.67 24.64 38.93
C ASP A 86 2.81 24.28 40.16
N GLU A 87 3.46 24.24 41.32
CA GLU A 87 2.96 23.71 42.59
C GLU A 87 2.23 22.36 42.48
N LYS A 88 2.45 21.62 41.39
CA LYS A 88 1.76 20.37 41.02
C LYS A 88 0.24 20.54 40.79
N ARG A 89 -0.23 21.75 40.46
CA ARG A 89 -1.67 22.08 40.36
C ARG A 89 -2.11 22.67 39.03
N GLU A 90 -1.21 23.30 38.29
CA GLU A 90 -1.51 23.90 36.98
C GLU A 90 -0.33 23.79 36.04
N LEU A 91 -0.60 23.69 34.74
CA LEU A 91 0.43 23.73 33.70
C LEU A 91 0.36 25.08 32.99
N THR A 92 1.49 25.76 32.85
CA THR A 92 1.58 27.12 32.33
C THR A 92 2.40 27.21 31.04
N LYS A 93 2.29 28.31 30.30
CA LYS A 93 3.16 28.58 29.13
C LYS A 93 4.62 28.78 29.53
N GLU A 94 4.86 29.26 30.75
CA GLU A 94 6.17 29.40 31.36
C GLU A 94 6.82 28.02 31.56
N ASP A 95 6.09 27.03 32.07
CA ASP A 95 6.58 25.64 32.18
C ASP A 95 7.01 25.09 30.81
N LEU A 96 6.20 25.34 29.78
CA LEU A 96 6.54 24.97 28.42
C LEU A 96 7.81 25.68 27.93
N ALA A 97 7.97 26.97 28.21
CA ALA A 97 9.16 27.73 27.83
C ALA A 97 10.42 27.17 28.49
N GLU A 98 10.37 26.86 29.79
CA GLU A 98 11.46 26.22 30.51
C GLU A 98 11.83 24.86 29.90
N GLN A 99 10.84 24.06 29.51
CA GLN A 99 11.10 22.78 28.86
C GLN A 99 11.71 22.92 27.47
N LYS A 100 11.36 23.97 26.70
CA LYS A 100 11.99 24.26 25.41
C LYS A 100 13.47 24.55 25.61
N GLU A 101 13.82 25.40 26.57
CA GLU A 101 15.22 25.72 26.89
C GLU A 101 15.99 24.47 27.39
N ALA A 102 15.38 23.71 28.29
CA ALA A 102 15.97 22.47 28.81
C ALA A 102 16.18 21.40 27.72
N ALA A 103 15.29 21.32 26.73
CA ALA A 103 15.41 20.41 25.58
C ALA A 103 16.61 20.77 24.70
N VAL A 104 16.78 22.07 24.38
CA VAL A 104 17.94 22.55 23.62
C VAL A 104 19.24 22.28 24.38
N LEU A 105 19.29 22.60 25.68
CA LEU A 105 20.48 22.36 26.49
C LEU A 105 20.83 20.87 26.61
N ARG A 106 19.83 19.98 26.73
CA ARG A 106 20.04 18.52 26.70
C ARG A 106 20.62 18.07 25.36
N ALA A 107 20.04 18.52 24.25
CA ALA A 107 20.51 18.13 22.93
C ALA A 107 21.93 18.65 22.61
N ARG A 108 22.28 19.86 23.04
CA ARG A 108 23.65 20.38 22.93
C ARG A 108 24.63 19.50 23.71
N ARG A 109 24.31 19.14 24.97
CA ARG A 109 25.14 18.24 25.78
C ARG A 109 25.29 16.86 25.15
N GLU A 110 24.21 16.31 24.61
CA GLU A 110 24.24 15.02 23.92
C GLU A 110 25.10 15.08 22.64
N GLN A 111 24.99 16.15 21.85
CA GLN A 111 25.82 16.32 20.66
C GLN A 111 27.30 16.41 21.02
N VAL A 112 27.66 17.23 22.00
CA VAL A 112 29.05 17.33 22.51
C VAL A 112 29.53 15.97 23.00
N SER A 113 28.76 15.27 23.83
CA SER A 113 29.09 13.93 24.33
C SER A 113 29.28 12.90 23.19
N ASN A 114 28.48 13.01 22.13
CA ASN A 114 28.59 12.12 20.97
C ASN A 114 29.81 12.43 20.10
N LEU A 115 30.36 13.63 20.16
CA LEU A 115 31.50 14.08 19.37
C LEU A 115 32.83 13.93 20.12
N ILE A 116 32.84 14.12 21.44
CA ILE A 116 34.06 14.04 22.25
C ILE A 116 34.72 12.66 22.19
N LYS A 117 33.97 11.61 21.85
CA LYS A 117 34.52 10.26 21.62
C LYS A 117 35.48 10.17 20.44
N TYR A 118 35.47 11.16 19.55
CA TYR A 118 36.37 11.26 18.40
C TYR A 118 37.64 12.05 18.72
N ASP A 119 37.70 12.78 19.84
CA ASP A 119 38.93 13.41 20.31
C ASP A 119 39.84 12.33 20.91
N ILE A 120 40.74 11.79 20.07
CA ILE A 120 41.62 10.69 20.45
C ILE A 120 42.88 11.21 21.18
N ASN A 121 43.31 12.43 20.89
CA ASN A 121 44.53 13.00 21.45
C ASN A 121 44.27 13.85 22.73
N PHE A 122 43.00 14.08 23.07
CA PHE A 122 42.49 14.82 24.22
C PHE A 122 42.86 16.32 24.21
N ASP A 123 42.96 16.94 23.04
CA ASP A 123 43.24 18.37 22.88
C ASP A 123 41.98 19.26 22.83
N ALA A 124 40.81 18.66 23.09
CA ALA A 124 39.49 19.29 23.07
C ALA A 124 39.06 19.81 21.69
N GLN A 125 39.72 19.35 20.63
CA GLN A 125 39.36 19.58 19.24
C GLN A 125 39.12 18.23 18.56
N VAL A 126 38.26 18.21 17.55
CA VAL A 126 38.03 16.99 16.76
C VAL A 126 38.39 17.29 15.32
N THR A 127 39.51 16.74 14.87
CA THR A 127 39.94 16.82 13.47
C THR A 127 39.28 15.73 12.63
N PHE A 128 39.10 15.94 11.32
CA PHE A 128 38.60 14.88 10.45
C PHE A 128 39.51 13.64 10.42
N GLY A 129 40.83 13.83 10.57
CA GLY A 129 41.79 12.72 10.68
C GLY A 129 41.58 11.86 11.93
N GLU A 130 41.15 12.45 13.04
CA GLU A 130 40.80 11.70 14.25
C GLU A 130 39.50 10.91 14.09
N VAL A 131 38.53 11.49 13.42
CA VAL A 131 37.29 10.80 13.08
C VAL A 131 37.57 9.58 12.18
N GLU A 132 38.40 9.74 11.15
CA GLU A 132 38.84 8.64 10.27
C GLU A 132 39.57 7.52 11.03
N ARG A 133 40.46 7.91 11.95
CA ARG A 133 41.18 6.98 12.81
C ARG A 133 40.25 6.23 13.77
N ALA A 134 39.30 6.93 14.40
CA ALA A 134 38.29 6.31 15.26
C ALA A 134 37.45 5.27 14.51
N PHE A 135 37.14 5.51 13.24
CA PHE A 135 36.40 4.56 12.40
C PHE A 135 37.23 3.34 12.00
N SER A 136 38.50 3.53 11.64
CA SER A 136 39.40 2.46 11.21
C SER A 136 39.90 1.58 12.36
N GLU A 137 40.02 2.13 13.58
CA GLU A 137 40.57 1.44 14.75
C GLU A 137 39.49 0.98 15.78
N GLY A 138 38.26 1.47 15.68
CA GLY A 138 37.15 1.14 16.57
C GLY A 138 36.54 -0.27 16.39
N PRO A 139 35.57 -0.68 17.23
CA PRO A 139 34.93 -2.00 17.17
C PRO A 139 34.33 -2.32 15.81
N THR A 140 33.75 -1.32 15.12
CA THR A 140 33.22 -1.44 13.76
C THR A 140 34.30 -1.69 12.71
N GLY A 141 35.46 -1.00 12.79
CA GLY A 141 36.60 -1.26 11.90
C GLY A 141 37.31 -2.59 12.19
N LYS A 142 37.28 -3.05 13.45
CA LYS A 142 37.75 -4.39 13.84
C LYS A 142 36.79 -5.50 13.37
N TYR A 143 35.47 -5.30 13.44
CA TYR A 143 34.48 -6.22 12.87
C TYR A 143 34.62 -6.34 11.34
N GLU A 144 34.87 -5.24 10.63
CA GLU A 144 35.13 -5.25 9.17
C GLU A 144 36.42 -5.99 8.78
N LYS A 145 37.45 -6.02 9.63
CA LYS A 145 38.66 -6.85 9.41
C LYS A 145 38.42 -8.35 9.65
N THR A 146 37.32 -8.72 10.29
CA THR A 146 37.04 -10.11 10.71
C THR A 146 36.07 -10.82 9.75
N PHE A 147 35.26 -10.07 9.00
CA PHE A 147 34.47 -10.57 7.87
C PHE A 147 35.22 -10.26 6.57
N ASN A 148 35.22 -11.18 5.60
CA ASN A 148 35.86 -10.97 4.30
C ASN A 148 35.13 -9.86 3.52
N ASP A 149 35.54 -8.62 3.73
CA ASP A 149 34.91 -7.44 3.17
C ASP A 149 35.29 -7.28 1.69
N ASN A 150 34.39 -7.74 0.81
CA ASN A 150 34.56 -7.65 -0.64
C ASN A 150 34.19 -6.27 -1.23
N ARG A 151 33.99 -5.23 -0.40
CA ARG A 151 33.69 -3.87 -0.88
C ARG A 151 34.90 -3.24 -1.58
N THR A 152 34.64 -2.53 -2.68
CA THR A 152 35.68 -1.78 -3.39
C THR A 152 36.17 -0.58 -2.58
N GLU A 153 37.37 -0.08 -2.87
CA GLU A 153 37.91 1.13 -2.23
C GLU A 153 37.01 2.36 -2.43
N GLU A 154 36.30 2.41 -3.57
CA GLU A 154 35.32 3.46 -3.85
C GLU A 154 34.11 3.39 -2.91
N GLN A 155 33.59 2.19 -2.62
CA GLN A 155 32.48 2.00 -1.67
C GLN A 155 32.88 2.35 -0.24
N LYS A 156 34.12 2.06 0.17
CA LYS A 156 34.66 2.45 1.48
C LYS A 156 34.78 3.96 1.60
N ARG A 157 35.27 4.64 0.55
CA ARG A 157 35.35 6.10 0.49
C ARG A 157 33.97 6.74 0.56
N LEU A 158 33.00 6.23 -0.19
CA LEU A 158 31.63 6.74 -0.18
C LEU A 158 30.97 6.60 1.20
N MET A 159 31.17 5.47 1.90
CA MET A 159 30.66 5.29 3.25
C MET A 159 31.33 6.24 4.26
N LEU A 160 32.63 6.44 4.14
CA LEU A 160 33.36 7.40 4.97
C LEU A 160 32.83 8.82 4.72
N GLU A 161 32.67 9.21 3.46
CA GLU A 161 32.14 10.52 3.06
C GLU A 161 30.72 10.74 3.60
N GLN A 162 29.83 9.74 3.50
CA GLN A 162 28.48 9.81 4.07
C GLN A 162 28.50 10.02 5.59
N ARG A 163 29.48 9.46 6.30
CA ARG A 163 29.64 9.62 7.76
C ARG A 163 30.28 10.96 8.13
N LEU A 164 31.18 11.47 7.31
CA LEU A 164 31.84 12.77 7.52
C LEU A 164 30.92 13.94 7.16
N LYS A 165 29.98 13.76 6.23
CA LYS A 165 29.03 14.79 5.80
C LYS A 165 28.35 15.55 6.95
N PRO A 166 27.67 14.90 7.93
CA PRO A 166 27.03 15.62 9.04
C PRO A 166 28.04 16.31 9.97
N LEU A 167 29.30 15.86 10.02
CA LEU A 167 30.36 16.48 10.82
C LEU A 167 30.90 17.73 10.15
N ARG A 168 31.01 17.73 8.81
CA ARG A 168 31.36 18.93 8.03
C ARG A 168 30.34 20.05 8.15
N GLU A 169 29.08 19.73 8.39
CA GLU A 169 28.04 20.73 8.64
C GLU A 169 28.21 21.44 10.00
N LEU A 170 29.03 20.89 10.91
CA LEU A 170 29.34 21.50 12.20
C LEU A 170 30.58 22.40 12.15
N ASP A 171 31.50 22.14 11.22
CA ASP A 171 32.66 23.01 10.93
C ASP A 171 32.17 24.26 10.17
N THR A 172 31.83 25.29 10.93
CA THR A 172 31.18 26.49 10.40
C THR A 172 32.17 27.54 9.92
N ASN A 173 33.39 27.53 10.47
CA ASN A 173 34.46 28.44 10.10
C ASN A 173 35.35 27.88 8.97
N GLY A 174 35.20 26.59 8.64
CA GLY A 174 35.88 25.92 7.54
C GLY A 174 37.37 25.68 7.81
N ASP A 175 37.77 25.56 9.07
CA ASP A 175 39.17 25.35 9.46
C ASP A 175 39.58 23.87 9.56
N GLU A 176 38.68 22.97 9.15
CA GLU A 176 38.82 21.50 9.19
C GLU A 176 38.91 20.91 10.60
N ILE A 177 38.55 21.69 11.62
CA ILE A 177 38.55 21.33 13.03
C ILE A 177 37.15 21.57 13.59
N ILE A 178 36.60 20.59 14.31
CA ILE A 178 35.34 20.80 15.03
C ILE A 178 35.70 21.25 16.45
N SER A 179 35.60 22.54 16.69
CA SER A 179 35.84 23.13 18.01
C SER A 179 34.74 22.76 19.02
N TYR A 180 35.02 22.91 20.32
CA TYR A 180 34.00 22.68 21.36
C TYR A 180 32.74 23.57 21.20
N GLN A 181 32.91 24.79 20.69
CA GLN A 181 31.79 25.70 20.44
C GLN A 181 30.91 25.21 19.29
N GLU A 182 31.53 24.66 18.24
CA GLU A 182 30.81 24.06 17.11
C GLU A 182 30.14 22.75 17.49
N MET A 183 30.81 21.92 18.31
CA MET A 183 30.18 20.72 18.90
C MET A 183 28.90 21.06 19.67
N ALA A 184 28.87 22.21 20.35
CA ALA A 184 27.72 22.67 21.11
C ALA A 184 26.66 23.41 20.28
N THR A 185 26.91 23.67 18.99
CA THR A 185 25.99 24.41 18.12
C THR A 185 25.01 23.46 17.43
N LEU A 186 23.72 23.74 17.55
CA LEU A 186 22.67 23.05 16.79
C LEU A 186 22.30 23.89 15.57
N SER A 187 22.07 23.23 14.43
CA SER A 187 21.43 23.91 13.30
C SER A 187 20.01 24.35 13.70
N LYS A 188 19.54 25.47 13.13
CA LYS A 188 18.20 26.01 13.42
C LYS A 188 17.08 24.99 13.18
N GLU A 189 17.21 24.20 12.11
CA GLU A 189 16.25 23.16 11.77
C GLU A 189 16.24 22.02 12.81
N LYS A 190 17.43 21.54 13.20
CA LYS A 190 17.56 20.50 14.22
C LYS A 190 17.06 20.98 15.58
N GLU A 191 17.37 22.21 15.97
CA GLU A 191 16.89 22.83 17.21
C GLU A 191 15.36 22.89 17.24
N LYS A 192 14.73 23.37 16.17
CA LYS A 192 13.27 23.41 16.02
C LYS A 192 12.65 22.01 16.14
N GLN A 193 13.18 21.03 15.42
CA GLN A 193 12.68 19.65 15.44
C GLN A 193 12.78 19.03 16.84
N ILE A 194 13.89 19.26 17.55
CA ILE A 194 14.08 18.77 18.93
C ILE A 194 13.06 19.41 19.87
N ILE A 195 12.88 20.73 19.79
CA ILE A 195 11.89 21.45 20.60
C ILE A 195 10.51 20.84 20.36
N GLU A 196 10.07 20.76 19.10
CA GLU A 196 8.76 20.23 18.74
C GLU A 196 8.55 18.78 19.20
N GLN A 197 9.58 17.93 19.11
CA GLN A 197 9.48 16.54 19.55
C GLN A 197 9.44 16.40 21.07
N GLN A 198 10.33 17.10 21.79
CA GLN A 198 10.47 16.94 23.24
C GLN A 198 9.41 17.67 24.04
N THR A 199 8.86 18.78 23.52
CA THR A 199 7.80 19.55 24.22
C THR A 199 6.40 19.29 23.69
N ARG A 200 6.24 18.32 22.77
CA ARG A 200 4.94 17.99 22.16
C ARG A 200 3.85 17.77 23.20
N GLN A 201 4.14 16.97 24.23
CA GLN A 201 3.14 16.63 25.25
C GLN A 201 2.70 17.87 26.04
N TYR A 202 3.63 18.74 26.43
CA TYR A 202 3.32 20.01 27.10
C TYR A 202 2.41 20.89 26.23
N GLN A 203 2.75 21.04 24.95
CA GLN A 203 1.95 21.79 24.01
C GLN A 203 0.54 21.20 23.89
N GLN A 204 0.41 19.89 23.71
CA GLN A 204 -0.89 19.24 23.55
C GLN A 204 -1.78 19.36 24.79
N TYR A 205 -1.22 19.45 26.00
CA TYR A 205 -1.99 19.75 27.21
C TYR A 205 -2.42 21.21 27.24
N LEU A 206 -1.50 22.15 27.00
CA LEU A 206 -1.83 23.58 26.97
C LEU A 206 -2.82 23.96 25.85
N ASP A 207 -2.85 23.21 24.75
CA ASP A 207 -3.84 23.40 23.67
C ASP A 207 -5.27 23.08 24.13
N LEU A 208 -5.45 22.39 25.27
CA LEU A 208 -6.76 22.11 25.86
C LEU A 208 -7.36 23.29 26.61
N ASP A 209 -6.52 24.24 27.06
CA ASP A 209 -6.87 25.40 27.88
C ASP A 209 -8.22 26.00 27.45
N PRO A 210 -9.32 25.71 28.19
CA PRO A 210 -10.67 26.05 27.74
C PRO A 210 -10.98 27.55 27.81
N ASN A 211 -10.35 28.26 28.74
CA ASN A 211 -10.62 29.68 28.97
C ASN A 211 -9.58 30.58 28.25
N HIS A 212 -8.54 29.95 27.66
CA HIS A 212 -7.46 30.57 26.92
C HIS A 212 -6.65 31.60 27.73
N ASP A 213 -6.59 31.44 29.06
CA ASP A 213 -5.83 32.31 29.95
C ASP A 213 -4.33 31.99 29.97
N GLY A 214 -3.92 30.96 29.23
CA GLY A 214 -2.53 30.51 29.11
C GLY A 214 -2.12 29.47 30.15
N ARG A 215 -3.06 28.98 30.97
CA ARG A 215 -2.84 27.94 31.96
C ARG A 215 -3.88 26.84 31.81
N LEU A 216 -3.51 25.64 32.22
CA LEU A 216 -4.43 24.52 32.36
C LEU A 216 -4.46 24.11 33.83
N THR A 217 -5.53 24.45 34.52
CA THR A 217 -5.73 24.10 35.93
C THR A 217 -6.20 22.66 36.11
N SER A 218 -6.07 22.13 37.32
CA SER A 218 -6.59 20.81 37.68
C SER A 218 -8.11 20.73 37.48
N GLU A 219 -8.85 21.76 37.85
CA GLU A 219 -10.31 21.83 37.75
C GLU A 219 -10.78 21.83 36.29
N GLU A 220 -10.09 22.57 35.41
CA GLU A 220 -10.37 22.57 33.97
C GLU A 220 -10.07 21.21 33.35
N MET A 221 -8.93 20.62 33.71
CA MET A 221 -8.56 19.30 33.24
C MET A 221 -9.57 18.24 33.69
N GLU A 222 -10.07 18.34 34.92
CA GLU A 222 -11.11 17.45 35.43
C GLU A 222 -12.42 17.60 34.67
N SER A 223 -12.87 18.84 34.44
CA SER A 223 -14.08 19.08 33.66
C SER A 223 -13.98 18.50 32.24
N LEU A 224 -12.83 18.67 31.58
CA LEU A 224 -12.58 18.11 30.25
C LEU A 224 -12.52 16.58 30.27
N ALA A 225 -11.84 15.99 31.25
CA ALA A 225 -11.73 14.55 31.40
C ALA A 225 -13.10 13.90 31.63
N LEU A 226 -13.95 14.48 32.50
CA LEU A 226 -15.31 13.99 32.73
C LEU A 226 -16.15 14.03 31.45
N LYS A 227 -16.08 15.13 30.69
CA LYS A 227 -16.76 15.24 29.39
C LYS A 227 -16.26 14.19 28.40
N ALA A 228 -14.95 13.96 28.35
CA ALA A 228 -14.36 12.95 27.48
C ALA A 228 -14.79 11.53 27.87
N PHE A 229 -14.81 11.20 29.16
CA PHE A 229 -15.21 9.88 29.65
C PHE A 229 -16.66 9.56 29.28
N ALA A 230 -17.57 10.53 29.48
CA ALA A 230 -19.00 10.39 29.17
C ALA A 230 -19.31 10.18 27.68
N VAL A 231 -18.37 10.47 26.76
CA VAL A 231 -18.53 10.13 25.34
C VAL A 231 -18.48 8.61 25.13
N PHE A 232 -17.66 7.91 25.93
CA PHE A 232 -17.40 6.47 25.77
C PHE A 232 -18.23 5.60 26.72
N ASP A 233 -18.53 6.08 27.92
CA ASP A 233 -19.45 5.46 28.88
C ASP A 233 -20.89 5.69 28.43
N LYS A 234 -21.46 4.74 27.68
CA LYS A 234 -22.76 4.90 27.02
C LYS A 234 -23.92 4.55 27.94
N ASN A 235 -23.70 3.71 28.94
CA ASN A 235 -24.71 3.34 29.92
C ASN A 235 -24.68 4.19 31.21
N ASP A 236 -23.70 5.10 31.33
CA ASP A 236 -23.50 6.04 32.45
C ASP A 236 -23.35 5.30 33.79
N ASP A 237 -22.70 4.14 33.78
CA ASP A 237 -22.44 3.35 34.98
C ASP A 237 -21.09 3.70 35.65
N GLY A 238 -20.32 4.60 35.05
CA GLY A 238 -19.00 5.03 35.53
C GLY A 238 -17.86 4.10 35.11
N TYR A 239 -18.12 3.14 34.21
CA TYR A 239 -17.16 2.15 33.75
C TYR A 239 -17.24 1.96 32.23
N ILE A 240 -16.16 2.28 31.52
CA ILE A 240 -16.09 1.99 30.09
C ILE A 240 -15.76 0.51 29.93
N SER A 241 -16.77 -0.26 29.53
CA SER A 241 -16.63 -1.69 29.22
C SER A 241 -15.88 -1.92 27.90
N GLN A 242 -15.45 -3.18 27.66
CA GLN A 242 -14.84 -3.55 26.38
C GLN A 242 -15.86 -3.41 25.24
N GLU A 243 -17.12 -3.78 25.50
CA GLU A 243 -18.22 -3.76 24.56
C GLU A 243 -18.54 -2.33 24.09
N GLU A 244 -18.54 -1.36 25.01
CA GLU A 244 -18.73 0.06 24.68
C GLU A 244 -17.58 0.64 23.88
N TYR A 245 -16.35 0.18 24.15
CA TYR A 245 -15.16 0.72 23.50
C TYR A 245 -14.80 0.04 22.16
N GLU A 246 -15.28 -1.18 21.91
CA GLU A 246 -14.94 -1.95 20.71
C GLU A 246 -15.26 -1.23 19.38
N PRO A 247 -16.40 -0.52 19.22
CA PRO A 247 -16.67 0.27 18.01
C PRO A 247 -15.58 1.30 17.73
N TYR A 248 -15.10 1.99 18.77
CA TYR A 248 -14.02 2.97 18.65
C TYR A 248 -12.68 2.31 18.33
N LEU A 249 -12.39 1.13 18.90
CA LEU A 249 -11.21 0.36 18.53
C LEU A 249 -11.24 -0.04 17.06
N ASN A 250 -12.40 -0.39 16.51
CA ASN A 250 -12.52 -0.70 15.08
C ASN A 250 -12.24 0.53 14.21
N VAL A 251 -12.70 1.72 14.60
CA VAL A 251 -12.34 2.98 13.93
C VAL A 251 -10.84 3.27 14.07
N LEU A 252 -10.26 3.13 15.26
CA LEU A 252 -8.84 3.37 15.53
C LEU A 252 -7.92 2.40 14.77
N ARG A 253 -8.33 1.15 14.63
CA ARG A 253 -7.64 0.12 13.83
C ARG A 253 -7.84 0.35 12.33
N SER A 254 -8.88 1.07 11.92
CA SER A 254 -9.13 1.37 10.52
C SER A 254 -8.18 2.46 10.01
N TYR A 255 -7.34 2.09 9.04
CA TYR A 255 -6.63 3.01 8.13
C TYR A 255 -5.74 4.11 8.73
N ASN A 256 -5.10 3.92 9.89
CA ASN A 256 -4.17 4.91 10.47
C ASN A 256 -4.73 6.35 10.45
N LEU A 257 -6.05 6.51 10.55
CA LEU A 257 -6.75 7.78 10.30
C LEU A 257 -6.22 8.91 11.20
N PHE A 258 -5.82 8.59 12.43
CA PHE A 258 -5.29 9.57 13.38
C PHE A 258 -3.84 10.00 13.11
N ASN A 259 -3.13 9.26 12.26
CA ASN A 259 -1.83 9.67 11.73
C ASN A 259 -1.96 10.28 10.34
N TYR A 260 -3.16 10.26 9.76
CA TYR A 260 -3.41 10.83 8.45
C TYR A 260 -3.54 12.34 8.56
N SER A 261 -2.56 13.03 7.99
CA SER A 261 -2.54 14.47 7.80
C SER A 261 -2.27 14.71 6.32
N PRO A 262 -3.29 15.09 5.53
CA PRO A 262 -3.07 15.38 4.11
C PRO A 262 -2.07 16.54 3.99
N ASP A 263 -1.11 16.38 3.08
CA ASP A 263 -0.16 17.44 2.74
C ASP A 263 -0.91 18.69 2.23
N GLN A 264 -0.31 19.87 2.34
CA GLN A 264 -0.85 21.11 1.77
C GLN A 264 -1.10 20.99 0.25
N SER A 265 -0.36 20.11 -0.45
CA SER A 265 -0.61 19.80 -1.87
C SER A 265 -1.93 19.07 -2.13
N CYS A 266 -2.58 18.53 -1.10
CA CYS A 266 -3.83 17.79 -1.19
C CYS A 266 -5.07 18.71 -1.14
N SER A 267 -4.95 19.95 -1.57
CA SER A 267 -6.06 20.90 -1.62
C SER A 267 -7.14 20.39 -2.58
N VAL A 268 -8.35 20.22 -2.05
CA VAL A 268 -9.55 19.82 -2.78
C VAL A 268 -10.57 20.95 -2.68
N GLU A 269 -11.30 21.19 -3.76
CA GLU A 269 -12.38 22.17 -3.75
C GLU A 269 -13.45 21.79 -2.69
N PRO A 270 -13.94 22.75 -1.88
CA PRO A 270 -14.98 22.46 -0.90
C PRO A 270 -16.21 21.86 -1.56
N VAL A 271 -16.67 20.71 -1.05
CA VAL A 271 -17.86 20.04 -1.58
C VAL A 271 -19.12 20.81 -1.10
N PRO A 272 -19.97 21.32 -2.01
CA PRO A 272 -21.22 22.02 -1.64
C PRO A 272 -22.10 21.17 -0.74
N LYS A 273 -22.79 21.74 0.25
CA LYS A 273 -23.53 20.98 1.29
C LYS A 273 -24.68 20.14 0.74
N ASP A 274 -25.30 20.60 -0.34
CA ASP A 274 -26.43 19.98 -1.06
C ASP A 274 -25.97 18.98 -2.13
N ALA A 275 -24.69 18.96 -2.48
CA ALA A 275 -24.14 17.98 -3.41
C ALA A 275 -24.02 16.58 -2.78
N THR A 276 -24.17 15.57 -3.63
CA THR A 276 -24.00 14.15 -3.28
C THR A 276 -22.55 13.73 -3.52
N LEU A 277 -21.84 13.40 -2.45
CA LEU A 277 -20.44 12.97 -2.46
C LEU A 277 -20.37 11.45 -2.41
N LEU A 278 -19.83 10.81 -3.44
CA LEU A 278 -19.74 9.34 -3.54
C LEU A 278 -18.30 8.89 -3.67
N GLY A 279 -17.91 7.89 -2.87
CA GLY A 279 -16.63 7.20 -2.99
C GLY A 279 -16.77 5.84 -3.67
N VAL A 280 -16.00 5.61 -4.74
CA VAL A 280 -15.98 4.36 -5.50
C VAL A 280 -14.57 3.81 -5.56
N GLY A 281 -14.37 2.63 -5.00
CA GLY A 281 -13.06 1.97 -4.93
C GLY A 281 -13.01 0.66 -5.71
N MET A 282 -11.97 0.44 -6.50
CA MET A 282 -11.74 -0.81 -7.21
C MET A 282 -10.29 -1.30 -7.14
N TYR A 283 -10.05 -2.59 -7.35
CA TYR A 283 -8.69 -3.07 -7.60
C TYR A 283 -8.35 -2.84 -9.07
N GLN A 284 -9.17 -3.38 -9.97
CA GLN A 284 -8.98 -3.32 -11.43
C GLN A 284 -10.31 -3.34 -12.19
N GLY A 285 -10.33 -2.86 -13.42
CA GLY A 285 -11.44 -3.06 -14.36
C GLY A 285 -11.43 -4.45 -14.98
N LEU A 286 -12.57 -4.86 -15.56
CA LEU A 286 -12.70 -6.18 -16.22
C LEU A 286 -12.41 -6.15 -17.73
N ALA A 287 -12.31 -4.98 -18.34
CA ALA A 287 -11.93 -4.82 -19.73
C ALA A 287 -10.51 -4.25 -19.83
N LEU A 288 -9.70 -4.81 -20.72
CA LEU A 288 -8.36 -4.29 -20.99
C LEU A 288 -8.46 -3.10 -21.95
N SER A 289 -7.76 -2.01 -21.67
CA SER A 289 -7.76 -0.82 -22.52
C SER A 289 -6.77 -0.95 -23.69
N THR A 290 -7.17 -0.46 -24.85
CA THR A 290 -6.28 -0.22 -26.01
C THR A 290 -5.44 1.06 -25.88
N VAL A 291 -5.75 1.89 -24.88
CA VAL A 291 -5.08 3.16 -24.55
C VAL A 291 -4.44 3.08 -23.18
N THR A 292 -3.21 3.54 -23.06
CA THR A 292 -2.53 3.70 -21.77
C THR A 292 -2.77 5.08 -21.19
N ALA A 293 -2.97 5.16 -19.88
CA ALA A 293 -2.89 6.40 -19.10
C ALA A 293 -1.61 6.47 -18.24
N VAL A 294 -0.73 5.46 -18.36
CA VAL A 294 0.42 5.22 -17.48
C VAL A 294 1.74 5.01 -18.22
N GLY A 295 1.74 5.22 -19.54
CA GLY A 295 2.86 4.88 -20.41
C GLY A 295 2.82 3.42 -20.86
N GLN A 296 3.77 3.05 -21.71
CA GLN A 296 3.66 1.85 -22.52
C GLN A 296 3.89 0.56 -21.70
N ASP A 297 4.67 0.57 -20.62
CA ASP A 297 5.15 -0.64 -19.91
C ASP A 297 4.19 -1.25 -18.88
N ARG A 298 3.12 -0.54 -18.52
CA ARG A 298 2.10 -1.05 -17.59
C ARG A 298 0.75 -1.10 -18.27
N GLU A 299 -0.06 -2.09 -17.94
CA GLU A 299 -1.43 -2.20 -18.43
C GLU A 299 -2.34 -1.10 -17.88
N THR A 300 -3.43 -0.85 -18.59
CA THR A 300 -4.53 0.00 -18.16
C THR A 300 -5.81 -0.77 -18.42
N THR A 301 -6.69 -0.83 -17.44
CA THR A 301 -8.02 -1.43 -17.58
C THR A 301 -9.08 -0.35 -17.69
N THR A 302 -10.32 -0.72 -17.94
CA THR A 302 -11.43 0.24 -18.00
C THR A 302 -12.70 -0.29 -17.34
N VAL A 303 -13.51 0.66 -16.90
CA VAL A 303 -14.79 0.47 -16.21
C VAL A 303 -15.75 1.52 -16.73
N ASN A 304 -16.98 1.13 -17.03
CA ASN A 304 -18.03 2.09 -17.38
C ASN A 304 -18.68 2.63 -16.10
N VAL A 305 -18.80 3.94 -15.98
CA VAL A 305 -19.53 4.63 -14.92
C VAL A 305 -20.81 5.20 -15.54
N LYS A 306 -21.92 4.51 -15.30
CA LYS A 306 -23.23 4.82 -15.87
C LYS A 306 -24.02 5.67 -14.89
N ILE A 307 -24.34 6.89 -15.32
CA ILE A 307 -25.14 7.85 -14.55
C ILE A 307 -26.57 7.81 -15.07
N GLU A 308 -27.51 7.37 -14.24
CA GLU A 308 -28.94 7.41 -14.58
C GLU A 308 -29.45 8.85 -14.71
N GLU A 309 -30.67 9.00 -15.22
CA GLU A 309 -31.35 10.30 -15.24
C GLU A 309 -31.68 10.78 -13.81
N ASP A 310 -32.05 12.06 -13.70
CA ASP A 310 -32.51 12.69 -12.45
C ASP A 310 -31.57 12.53 -11.24
N GLN A 311 -30.26 12.46 -11.47
CA GLN A 311 -29.28 12.51 -10.38
C GLN A 311 -29.09 13.95 -9.88
N PRO A 312 -28.91 14.14 -8.55
CA PRO A 312 -28.48 15.42 -8.00
C PRO A 312 -27.05 15.76 -8.46
N ASP A 313 -26.56 16.94 -8.10
CA ASP A 313 -25.16 17.31 -8.34
C ASP A 313 -24.21 16.30 -7.67
N LEU A 314 -23.38 15.64 -8.47
CA LEU A 314 -22.48 14.55 -8.06
C LEU A 314 -21.04 15.04 -7.93
N PHE A 315 -20.44 14.73 -6.78
CA PHE A 315 -19.00 14.80 -6.54
C PHE A 315 -18.48 13.38 -6.32
N LEU A 316 -17.56 12.94 -7.17
CA LEU A 316 -17.13 11.54 -7.18
C LEU A 316 -15.67 11.43 -6.75
N ILE A 317 -15.37 10.43 -5.92
CA ILE A 317 -14.01 10.02 -5.58
C ILE A 317 -13.81 8.63 -6.15
N LEU A 318 -12.99 8.53 -7.20
CA LEU A 318 -12.67 7.29 -7.88
C LEU A 318 -11.27 6.84 -7.46
N SER A 319 -11.19 5.64 -6.92
CA SER A 319 -9.95 5.05 -6.40
C SER A 319 -9.69 3.70 -7.06
N SER A 320 -8.46 3.45 -7.50
CA SER A 320 -8.07 2.15 -8.03
C SER A 320 -6.73 1.62 -7.53
N TYR A 321 -6.53 0.30 -7.48
CA TYR A 321 -5.18 -0.25 -7.37
C TYR A 321 -4.48 -0.10 -8.72
N ASP A 322 -4.96 -0.75 -9.77
CA ASP A 322 -4.37 -0.65 -11.11
C ASP A 322 -4.80 0.64 -11.83
N PRO A 323 -4.08 1.06 -12.88
CA PRO A 323 -4.51 2.16 -13.74
C PRO A 323 -5.84 1.82 -14.40
N ILE A 324 -6.85 2.66 -14.18
CA ILE A 324 -8.18 2.52 -14.77
C ILE A 324 -8.50 3.77 -15.60
N ILE A 325 -9.03 3.58 -16.81
CA ILE A 325 -9.78 4.63 -17.51
C ILE A 325 -11.25 4.48 -17.14
N TRP A 326 -11.75 5.42 -16.33
CA TRP A 326 -13.15 5.49 -15.91
C TRP A 326 -13.99 6.15 -16.99
N ARG A 327 -14.92 5.39 -17.59
CA ARG A 327 -15.69 5.83 -18.75
C ARG A 327 -17.08 6.28 -18.37
N PHE A 328 -17.31 7.59 -18.32
CA PHE A 328 -18.60 8.14 -17.97
C PHE A 328 -19.58 8.09 -19.14
N GLU A 329 -20.75 7.52 -18.88
CA GLU A 329 -21.85 7.36 -19.83
C GLU A 329 -23.18 7.76 -19.16
N GLY A 330 -24.18 8.15 -19.95
CA GLY A 330 -25.49 8.58 -19.44
C GLY A 330 -25.55 10.08 -19.13
N HIS A 331 -26.21 10.47 -18.04
CA HIS A 331 -26.46 11.87 -17.68
C HIS A 331 -25.25 12.54 -17.00
N THR A 332 -24.11 12.62 -17.71
CA THR A 332 -22.84 13.12 -17.14
C THR A 332 -22.87 14.59 -16.74
N GLY A 333 -23.89 15.36 -17.14
CA GLY A 333 -24.12 16.74 -16.70
C GLY A 333 -24.34 16.91 -15.19
N ALA A 334 -24.78 15.85 -14.51
CA ALA A 334 -24.88 15.80 -13.05
C ALA A 334 -23.50 15.75 -12.37
N VAL A 335 -22.45 15.29 -13.05
CA VAL A 335 -21.09 15.20 -12.50
C VAL A 335 -20.45 16.60 -12.48
N LYS A 336 -20.34 17.17 -11.28
CA LYS A 336 -19.74 18.49 -11.06
C LYS A 336 -18.25 18.41 -10.82
N HIS A 337 -17.77 17.36 -10.15
CA HIS A 337 -16.34 17.15 -9.94
C HIS A 337 -15.99 15.68 -9.75
N VAL A 338 -14.79 15.30 -10.16
CA VAL A 338 -14.23 13.95 -10.02
C VAL A 338 -12.81 14.03 -9.47
N LEU A 339 -12.61 13.45 -8.29
CA LEU A 339 -11.29 13.21 -7.70
C LEU A 339 -10.84 11.80 -8.07
N VAL A 340 -9.66 11.66 -8.66
CA VAL A 340 -9.14 10.37 -9.14
C VAL A 340 -7.83 10.03 -8.43
N THR A 341 -7.75 8.86 -7.80
CA THR A 341 -6.53 8.34 -7.17
C THR A 341 -6.26 6.91 -7.61
N SER A 342 -4.99 6.53 -7.75
CA SER A 342 -4.60 5.15 -8.08
C SER A 342 -3.30 4.74 -7.41
N TYR A 343 -3.05 3.45 -7.16
CA TYR A 343 -1.81 3.04 -6.51
C TYR A 343 -0.56 3.42 -7.33
N PRO A 344 -0.47 3.12 -8.64
CA PRO A 344 0.54 3.72 -9.51
C PRO A 344 0.35 5.22 -9.57
N GLN A 345 1.48 5.91 -9.44
CA GLN A 345 1.58 7.35 -9.49
C GLN A 345 2.56 7.71 -10.61
N ASN A 346 2.36 8.88 -11.22
CA ASN A 346 3.37 9.44 -12.11
C ASN A 346 4.55 10.04 -11.32
N GLU A 347 5.52 10.60 -12.04
CA GLU A 347 6.72 11.22 -11.47
C GLU A 347 6.40 12.37 -10.48
N ASN A 348 5.26 13.05 -10.68
CA ASN A 348 4.78 14.12 -9.79
C ASN A 348 3.97 13.60 -8.60
N GLY A 349 3.87 12.27 -8.43
CA GLY A 349 3.11 11.66 -7.35
C GLY A 349 1.61 11.88 -7.49
N ARG A 350 1.07 11.92 -8.72
CA ARG A 350 -0.38 11.97 -9.03
C ARG A 350 -0.86 10.68 -9.66
N SER A 351 -2.16 10.41 -9.57
CA SER A 351 -2.79 9.22 -10.15
C SER A 351 -2.41 8.99 -11.61
N ALA A 352 -2.11 7.72 -11.92
CA ALA A 352 -1.89 7.21 -13.27
C ALA A 352 -3.17 6.69 -13.95
N SER A 353 -4.34 7.02 -13.39
CA SER A 353 -5.64 6.69 -13.99
C SER A 353 -6.16 7.82 -14.86
N GLY A 354 -7.17 7.53 -15.68
CA GLY A 354 -7.78 8.50 -16.58
C GLY A 354 -9.30 8.47 -16.52
N VAL A 355 -9.92 9.47 -17.13
CA VAL A 355 -11.39 9.62 -17.21
C VAL A 355 -11.79 9.97 -18.63
N THR A 356 -12.94 9.48 -19.10
CA THR A 356 -13.59 9.94 -20.34
C THR A 356 -15.03 10.34 -20.04
N GLY A 357 -15.63 11.20 -20.87
CA GLY A 357 -17.03 11.62 -20.73
C GLY A 357 -17.29 12.73 -19.70
N VAL A 358 -16.23 13.31 -19.11
CA VAL A 358 -16.27 14.45 -18.19
C VAL A 358 -15.24 15.49 -18.65
N ASP A 359 -15.59 16.77 -18.54
CA ASP A 359 -14.70 17.86 -18.92
C ASP A 359 -13.45 17.93 -18.02
N LYS A 360 -12.30 18.25 -18.62
CA LYS A 360 -11.00 18.31 -17.91
C LYS A 360 -11.00 19.26 -16.71
N SER A 361 -11.75 20.36 -16.77
CA SER A 361 -11.84 21.32 -15.67
C SER A 361 -12.52 20.77 -14.41
N ARG A 362 -13.26 19.66 -14.53
CA ARG A 362 -13.98 19.00 -13.45
C ARG A 362 -13.25 17.77 -12.90
N VAL A 363 -12.00 17.56 -13.27
CA VAL A 363 -11.22 16.37 -12.86
C VAL A 363 -9.96 16.80 -12.12
N THR A 364 -9.73 16.23 -10.95
CA THR A 364 -8.51 16.42 -10.16
C THR A 364 -7.85 15.06 -9.89
N PHE A 365 -6.59 14.91 -10.30
CA PHE A 365 -5.79 13.73 -10.00
C PHE A 365 -5.06 13.91 -8.67
N LEU A 366 -5.40 13.05 -7.71
CA LEU A 366 -4.85 13.07 -6.35
C LEU A 366 -3.63 12.18 -6.21
N SER A 367 -2.80 12.53 -5.23
CA SER A 367 -1.71 11.68 -4.76
C SER A 367 -2.23 10.55 -3.86
N GLN A 368 -1.55 9.41 -3.84
CA GLN A 368 -1.75 8.37 -2.81
C GLN A 368 -1.47 8.87 -1.39
N LYS A 369 -0.68 9.95 -1.24
CA LYS A 369 -0.50 10.65 0.05
C LYS A 369 -1.76 11.38 0.49
N CYS A 370 -2.56 11.85 -0.48
CA CYS A 370 -3.82 12.53 -0.22
C CYS A 370 -4.92 11.54 0.07
N LEU A 371 -5.09 10.51 -0.75
CA LEU A 371 -6.08 9.49 -0.48
C LEU A 371 -5.57 8.14 -0.97
N PRO A 372 -5.34 7.16 -0.07
CA PRO A 372 -4.89 5.84 -0.48
C PRO A 372 -6.00 5.13 -1.25
N TYR A 373 -5.60 4.20 -2.12
CA TYR A 373 -6.58 3.39 -2.81
C TYR A 373 -7.34 2.45 -1.85
N PHE A 374 -8.58 2.14 -2.21
CA PHE A 374 -9.42 1.13 -1.57
C PHE A 374 -10.20 0.35 -2.63
N HIS A 375 -10.48 -0.92 -2.34
CA HIS A 375 -11.10 -1.87 -3.28
C HIS A 375 -12.01 -2.91 -2.60
N ASP A 376 -12.15 -2.84 -1.28
CA ASP A 376 -13.05 -3.68 -0.50
C ASP A 376 -13.68 -2.86 0.61
N ASP A 377 -14.82 -3.34 1.09
CA ASP A 377 -15.67 -2.61 2.01
C ASP A 377 -15.05 -2.33 3.38
N ARG A 378 -14.10 -3.17 3.85
CA ARG A 378 -13.37 -2.86 5.10
C ARG A 378 -12.46 -1.66 4.91
N LYS A 379 -11.78 -1.60 3.76
CA LYS A 379 -10.94 -0.45 3.40
C LYS A 379 -11.78 0.80 3.14
N ALA A 380 -12.97 0.64 2.59
CA ALA A 380 -13.90 1.74 2.30
C ALA A 380 -14.28 2.54 3.56
N LEU A 381 -14.56 1.88 4.69
CA LEU A 381 -14.85 2.58 5.96
C LEU A 381 -13.67 3.42 6.47
N GLY A 382 -12.47 2.85 6.44
CA GLY A 382 -11.27 3.60 6.82
C GLY A 382 -11.06 4.86 5.96
N VAL A 383 -11.23 4.71 4.64
CA VAL A 383 -11.13 5.82 3.69
C VAL A 383 -12.27 6.82 3.83
N ARG A 384 -13.47 6.42 4.27
CA ARG A 384 -14.60 7.31 4.55
C ARG A 384 -14.23 8.42 5.54
N GLY A 385 -13.50 8.07 6.61
CA GLY A 385 -12.96 9.05 7.56
C GLY A 385 -11.88 9.96 6.95
N MET A 386 -11.02 9.42 6.08
CA MET A 386 -10.01 10.23 5.39
C MET A 386 -10.65 11.22 4.41
N ILE A 387 -11.72 10.82 3.72
CA ILE A 387 -12.53 11.71 2.86
C ILE A 387 -13.14 12.84 3.68
N LYS A 388 -13.62 12.57 4.90
CA LYS A 388 -14.11 13.61 5.82
C LYS A 388 -13.03 14.63 6.15
N VAL A 389 -11.82 14.18 6.45
CA VAL A 389 -10.67 15.08 6.72
C VAL A 389 -10.29 15.88 5.46
N LEU A 390 -10.26 15.23 4.30
CA LEU A 390 -9.85 15.84 3.03
C LEU A 390 -10.87 16.86 2.48
N THR A 391 -12.16 16.57 2.60
CA THR A 391 -13.25 17.34 1.95
C THR A 391 -14.08 18.16 2.95
N GLY A 392 -13.90 17.96 4.25
CA GLY A 392 -14.71 18.54 5.31
C GLY A 392 -16.09 17.88 5.49
N ARG A 393 -16.50 16.94 4.64
CA ARG A 393 -17.78 16.23 4.72
C ARG A 393 -17.60 14.72 4.63
N PHE A 394 -18.43 13.98 5.35
CA PHE A 394 -18.56 12.56 5.10
C PHE A 394 -19.15 12.36 3.70
N PRO A 395 -18.64 11.40 2.92
CA PRO A 395 -19.31 11.01 1.69
C PRO A 395 -20.70 10.51 2.02
N ASN A 396 -21.69 10.73 1.15
CA ASN A 396 -23.00 10.14 1.32
C ASN A 396 -22.87 8.61 1.35
N ILE A 397 -22.12 8.03 0.42
CA ILE A 397 -21.89 6.60 0.31
C ILE A 397 -20.44 6.33 -0.14
N VAL A 398 -19.81 5.31 0.43
CA VAL A 398 -18.59 4.69 -0.10
C VAL A 398 -18.88 3.23 -0.43
N ARG A 399 -18.49 2.80 -1.62
CA ARG A 399 -18.63 1.42 -2.09
C ARG A 399 -17.32 0.96 -2.70
N ALA A 400 -16.98 -0.29 -2.48
CA ALA A 400 -15.80 -0.85 -3.11
C ALA A 400 -16.02 -2.27 -3.61
N LYS A 401 -15.37 -2.59 -4.73
CA LYS A 401 -15.42 -3.93 -5.32
C LYS A 401 -14.06 -4.26 -5.88
N HIS A 402 -13.59 -5.48 -5.68
CA HIS A 402 -12.30 -5.87 -6.25
C HIS A 402 -12.25 -5.64 -7.77
N SER A 403 -13.30 -6.04 -8.51
CA SER A 403 -13.39 -5.80 -9.95
C SER A 403 -14.84 -5.70 -10.42
N SER A 404 -15.12 -4.85 -11.39
CA SER A 404 -16.42 -4.71 -12.06
C SER A 404 -16.25 -4.30 -13.52
N ARG A 405 -17.28 -4.55 -14.33
CA ARG A 405 -17.38 -4.02 -15.70
C ARG A 405 -18.07 -2.66 -15.68
N ASP A 406 -19.18 -2.58 -14.97
CA ASP A 406 -19.99 -1.37 -14.84
C ASP A 406 -20.11 -0.96 -13.36
N VAL A 407 -20.05 0.35 -13.14
CA VAL A 407 -20.50 1.05 -11.94
C VAL A 407 -21.77 1.79 -12.33
N LEU A 408 -22.86 1.55 -11.62
CA LEU A 408 -24.13 2.23 -11.84
C LEU A 408 -24.38 3.20 -10.69
N ILE A 409 -24.62 4.46 -11.03
CA ILE A 409 -25.01 5.51 -10.09
C ILE A 409 -26.47 5.84 -10.33
N SER A 410 -27.29 5.52 -9.33
CA SER A 410 -28.74 5.68 -9.34
C SER A 410 -29.21 6.08 -7.96
N GLN A 411 -30.14 7.03 -7.90
CA GLN A 411 -30.76 7.52 -6.66
C GLN A 411 -29.74 7.89 -5.56
N GLY A 412 -28.55 8.39 -5.95
CA GLY A 412 -27.47 8.72 -5.01
C GLY A 412 -26.77 7.52 -4.36
N ASP A 413 -26.96 6.30 -4.85
CA ASP A 413 -26.22 5.10 -4.47
C ASP A 413 -25.33 4.59 -5.61
N VAL A 414 -24.40 3.70 -5.28
CA VAL A 414 -23.46 3.08 -6.19
C VAL A 414 -23.62 1.57 -6.14
N THR A 415 -23.88 0.97 -7.29
CA THR A 415 -23.95 -0.48 -7.45
C THR A 415 -22.96 -0.95 -8.51
N PHE A 416 -22.55 -2.21 -8.44
CA PHE A 416 -21.62 -2.82 -9.38
C PHE A 416 -22.31 -3.93 -10.16
N SER A 417 -22.05 -4.00 -11.47
CA SER A 417 -22.51 -5.14 -12.27
C SER A 417 -21.95 -6.46 -11.72
N GLU A 418 -22.79 -7.47 -11.58
CA GLU A 418 -22.30 -8.82 -11.31
C GLU A 418 -21.57 -9.39 -12.53
N ILE A 419 -20.49 -10.12 -12.26
CA ILE A 419 -19.87 -10.96 -13.28
C ILE A 419 -20.79 -12.18 -13.44
N PRO A 420 -21.29 -12.49 -14.65
CA PRO A 420 -22.03 -13.73 -14.86
C PRO A 420 -21.19 -14.90 -14.36
N LYS A 421 -21.70 -15.65 -13.38
CA LYS A 421 -21.06 -16.90 -12.97
C LYS A 421 -21.15 -17.82 -14.19
N GLY A 422 -20.01 -18.26 -14.71
CA GLY A 422 -19.99 -19.33 -15.70
C GLY A 422 -20.77 -20.55 -15.17
N PRO A 423 -21.27 -21.44 -16.05
CA PRO A 423 -22.01 -22.60 -15.60
C PRO A 423 -21.22 -23.35 -14.52
N PRO A 424 -21.87 -23.86 -13.45
CA PRO A 424 -21.18 -24.61 -12.41
C PRO A 424 -20.41 -25.76 -13.07
N ARG A 425 -19.14 -25.95 -12.68
CA ARG A 425 -18.40 -27.15 -13.06
C ARG A 425 -19.15 -28.33 -12.44
N ASN A 426 -19.93 -29.04 -13.25
CA ASN A 426 -20.50 -30.30 -12.82
C ASN A 426 -19.35 -31.26 -12.55
N GLN A 427 -19.32 -31.81 -11.33
CA GLN A 427 -18.30 -32.75 -10.86
C GLN A 427 -18.30 -34.08 -11.64
N THR A 428 -19.19 -34.24 -12.63
CA THR A 428 -19.37 -35.42 -13.47
C THR A 428 -18.53 -35.43 -14.76
N ASP A 429 -17.80 -34.35 -15.08
CA ASP A 429 -16.91 -34.32 -16.26
C ASP A 429 -15.49 -34.87 -15.97
N LEU A 430 -15.26 -35.41 -14.78
CA LEU A 430 -14.09 -36.24 -14.50
C LEU A 430 -14.40 -37.68 -14.96
N ALA A 431 -13.89 -38.04 -16.14
CA ALA A 431 -13.82 -39.44 -16.55
C ALA A 431 -13.08 -40.26 -15.48
N PRO A 432 -13.57 -41.46 -15.10
CA PRO A 432 -12.87 -42.30 -14.14
C PRO A 432 -11.70 -43.00 -14.83
N GLY A 433 -10.51 -42.91 -14.25
CA GLY A 433 -9.43 -43.85 -14.54
C GLY A 433 -8.03 -43.26 -14.59
N ALA A 434 -7.36 -43.22 -13.44
CA ALA A 434 -5.90 -43.35 -13.38
C ALA A 434 -5.50 -43.92 -12.01
N GLY A 435 -5.95 -45.14 -11.73
CA GLY A 435 -5.32 -45.98 -10.72
C GLY A 435 -4.29 -46.87 -11.41
N SER A 436 -3.00 -46.58 -11.22
CA SER A 436 -1.94 -47.56 -10.93
C SER A 436 -0.56 -46.91 -11.06
N SER A 437 0.25 -47.13 -10.02
CA SER A 437 1.67 -46.76 -9.94
C SER A 437 2.49 -47.42 -11.05
N PRO A 438 3.61 -46.81 -11.50
CA PRO A 438 4.49 -47.45 -12.48
C PRO A 438 5.40 -48.50 -11.81
N PRO A 439 5.74 -49.62 -12.49
CA PRO A 439 6.79 -50.51 -12.03
C PRO A 439 8.19 -49.95 -12.40
N GLU A 440 9.14 -50.20 -11.51
CA GLU A 440 10.59 -50.00 -11.71
C GLU A 440 11.17 -50.92 -12.79
N GLY A 441 12.22 -50.47 -13.49
CA GLY A 441 13.19 -51.36 -14.14
C GLY A 441 13.70 -50.94 -15.52
N SER A 442 14.95 -50.43 -15.53
CA SER A 442 16.03 -50.52 -16.54
C SER A 442 15.81 -50.13 -18.02
N GLU A 443 16.63 -49.14 -18.43
CA GLU A 443 17.37 -49.03 -19.70
C GLU A 443 16.61 -49.23 -21.03
N ASP A 444 16.18 -48.11 -21.64
CA ASP A 444 16.82 -47.59 -22.87
C ASP A 444 16.20 -46.21 -23.22
N LYS A 445 16.84 -45.14 -22.74
CA LYS A 445 16.33 -43.76 -22.79
C LYS A 445 17.07 -42.95 -23.86
N LEU A 446 16.77 -43.16 -25.14
CA LEU A 446 16.89 -42.13 -26.19
C LEU A 446 16.18 -42.51 -27.50
N GLU A 447 16.11 -43.79 -27.90
CA GLU A 447 15.44 -44.17 -29.17
C GLU A 447 13.90 -44.26 -29.10
N LYS A 448 13.32 -44.45 -27.90
CA LYS A 448 11.85 -44.51 -27.74
C LYS A 448 11.18 -43.12 -27.83
N TRP A 449 11.90 -42.06 -27.45
CA TRP A 449 11.40 -40.68 -27.50
C TRP A 449 11.40 -40.11 -28.93
N GLU A 450 12.33 -40.52 -29.79
CA GLU A 450 12.36 -40.10 -31.19
C GLU A 450 11.30 -40.81 -32.05
N ARG A 451 10.99 -42.09 -31.78
CA ARG A 451 9.88 -42.78 -32.48
C ARG A 451 8.49 -42.23 -32.09
N LEU A 452 8.31 -41.81 -30.84
CA LEU A 452 7.06 -41.15 -30.41
C LEU A 452 6.89 -39.75 -31.01
N ARG A 453 7.99 -38.99 -31.19
CA ARG A 453 7.97 -37.68 -31.86
C ARG A 453 7.64 -37.77 -33.35
N LEU A 454 8.08 -38.81 -34.05
CA LEU A 454 7.86 -38.95 -35.49
C LEU A 454 6.52 -39.61 -35.87
N GLN A 455 5.90 -40.39 -34.98
CA GLN A 455 4.56 -40.98 -35.22
C GLN A 455 3.39 -40.03 -34.91
N GLN A 456 3.59 -38.94 -34.15
CA GLN A 456 2.54 -37.95 -33.89
C GLN A 456 2.34 -36.92 -35.02
N ARG A 457 3.02 -37.10 -36.17
CA ARG A 457 2.89 -36.18 -37.31
C ARG A 457 1.74 -36.51 -38.26
N VAL A 458 0.94 -37.55 -38.01
CA VAL A 458 -0.28 -37.84 -38.76
C VAL A 458 -1.32 -38.45 -37.82
N GLN A 459 -2.15 -37.60 -37.20
CA GLN A 459 -3.55 -37.86 -36.86
C GLN A 459 -4.10 -36.52 -36.37
N VAL A 460 -4.50 -35.69 -37.34
CA VAL A 460 -5.50 -34.65 -37.12
C VAL A 460 -6.80 -35.40 -36.81
N SER A 461 -6.98 -35.82 -35.57
CA SER A 461 -8.26 -36.30 -35.07
C SER A 461 -8.78 -35.28 -34.06
N ALA A 462 -9.94 -34.74 -34.40
CA ALA A 462 -10.64 -33.71 -33.69
C ALA A 462 -10.79 -34.07 -32.21
N TRP A 463 -10.04 -33.37 -31.35
CA TRP A 463 -10.46 -33.21 -29.97
C TRP A 463 -11.80 -32.45 -29.96
N PRO A 464 -12.76 -32.83 -29.10
CA PRO A 464 -14.03 -32.14 -29.06
C PRO A 464 -13.78 -30.69 -28.66
N ARG A 465 -14.23 -29.77 -29.52
CA ARG A 465 -14.27 -28.33 -29.27
C ARG A 465 -14.94 -28.09 -27.91
N ASN A 466 -14.17 -27.72 -26.89
CA ASN A 466 -14.67 -26.82 -25.86
C ASN A 466 -13.57 -26.19 -24.98
N PRO A 467 -12.88 -25.14 -25.43
CA PRO A 467 -12.53 -24.06 -24.52
C PRO A 467 -13.82 -23.26 -24.34
N THR A 468 -14.71 -23.67 -23.43
CA THR A 468 -15.89 -22.85 -23.14
C THR A 468 -15.38 -21.49 -22.69
N ASN A 469 -15.51 -20.50 -23.57
CA ASN A 469 -15.49 -19.12 -23.16
C ASN A 469 -16.67 -18.96 -22.19
N PRO A 470 -16.44 -18.82 -20.88
CA PRO A 470 -17.53 -18.78 -19.92
C PRO A 470 -18.37 -17.49 -20.09
N TYR A 471 -17.93 -16.56 -20.94
CA TYR A 471 -18.56 -15.26 -21.22
C TYR A 471 -19.12 -15.13 -22.65
N ASN A 472 -19.00 -16.17 -23.50
CA ASN A 472 -19.52 -16.20 -24.88
C ASN A 472 -19.11 -15.02 -25.79
N ILE A 473 -17.99 -14.35 -25.49
CA ILE A 473 -17.35 -13.32 -26.32
C ILE A 473 -16.55 -13.97 -27.46
N PRO A 474 -16.94 -13.85 -28.74
CA PRO A 474 -16.21 -14.48 -29.83
C PRO A 474 -14.76 -13.98 -29.90
N THR A 475 -13.85 -14.82 -30.43
CA THR A 475 -12.50 -14.36 -30.75
C THR A 475 -12.59 -13.36 -31.91
N PRO A 476 -12.10 -12.12 -31.76
CA PRO A 476 -12.07 -11.17 -32.86
C PRO A 476 -11.17 -11.65 -33.99
N GLU A 477 -11.45 -11.19 -35.21
CA GLU A 477 -10.53 -11.38 -36.34
C GLU A 477 -9.16 -10.77 -36.00
N GLY A 478 -8.08 -11.42 -36.41
CA GLY A 478 -6.72 -10.96 -36.13
C GLY A 478 -6.08 -11.51 -34.84
N TYR A 479 -6.70 -12.48 -34.16
CA TYR A 479 -6.22 -13.03 -32.90
C TYR A 479 -6.20 -14.57 -32.88
N ASP A 480 -5.24 -15.15 -32.18
CA ASP A 480 -5.23 -16.58 -31.87
C ASP A 480 -6.35 -16.94 -30.88
N SER A 481 -7.20 -17.89 -31.27
CA SER A 481 -8.41 -18.25 -30.49
C SER A 481 -8.14 -18.91 -29.14
N GLU A 482 -7.02 -19.64 -29.01
CA GLU A 482 -6.69 -20.34 -27.77
C GLU A 482 -6.15 -19.33 -26.74
N LEU A 483 -5.24 -18.47 -27.18
CA LEU A 483 -4.68 -17.40 -26.34
C LEU A 483 -5.73 -16.34 -26.01
N TRP A 484 -6.65 -16.05 -26.92
CA TRP A 484 -7.81 -15.19 -26.63
C TRP A 484 -8.70 -15.78 -25.52
N SER A 485 -8.91 -17.09 -25.52
CA SER A 485 -9.64 -17.76 -24.45
C SER A 485 -8.93 -17.66 -23.09
N ILE A 486 -7.60 -17.61 -23.06
CA ILE A 486 -6.82 -17.33 -21.84
C ILE A 486 -6.96 -15.87 -21.43
N PHE A 487 -6.90 -14.93 -22.38
CA PHE A 487 -7.12 -13.50 -22.14
C PHE A 487 -8.46 -13.25 -21.43
N LEU A 488 -9.55 -13.86 -21.88
CA LEU A 488 -10.88 -13.70 -21.31
C LEU A 488 -11.05 -14.27 -19.90
N LYS A 489 -10.13 -15.12 -19.41
CA LYS A 489 -10.15 -15.59 -18.00
C LYS A 489 -9.84 -14.45 -17.02
N PHE A 490 -8.99 -13.52 -17.44
CA PHE A 490 -8.55 -12.38 -16.64
C PHE A 490 -9.32 -11.10 -17.00
N ASN A 491 -9.55 -10.88 -18.30
CA ASN A 491 -10.24 -9.71 -18.84
C ASN A 491 -11.63 -10.11 -19.33
N LYS A 492 -12.54 -10.33 -18.37
CA LYS A 492 -13.87 -10.93 -18.59
C LYS A 492 -14.80 -10.06 -19.44
N ALA A 493 -14.51 -8.77 -19.55
CA ALA A 493 -15.24 -7.84 -20.41
C ALA A 493 -14.51 -7.57 -21.74
N GLY A 494 -13.43 -8.32 -22.03
CA GLY A 494 -12.72 -8.26 -23.30
C GLY A 494 -11.77 -7.07 -23.45
N LEU A 495 -11.53 -6.69 -24.70
CA LEU A 495 -10.69 -5.55 -25.06
C LEU A 495 -11.59 -4.33 -25.33
N ALA A 496 -11.26 -3.19 -24.74
CA ALA A 496 -11.98 -1.93 -24.90
C ALA A 496 -11.23 -0.99 -25.83
N GLU A 497 -11.88 -0.66 -26.94
CA GLU A 497 -11.43 0.40 -27.83
C GLU A 497 -11.78 1.76 -27.25
N ILE A 498 -10.75 2.60 -27.08
CA ILE A 498 -10.87 3.97 -26.56
C ILE A 498 -10.18 4.91 -27.54
N ASP A 499 -10.76 6.10 -27.73
CA ASP A 499 -10.11 7.20 -28.42
C ASP A 499 -9.21 7.96 -27.43
N PRO A 500 -7.87 7.96 -27.61
CA PRO A 500 -6.95 8.63 -26.71
C PRO A 500 -7.26 10.12 -26.53
N SER A 501 -7.79 10.80 -27.55
CA SER A 501 -8.08 12.24 -27.50
C SER A 501 -9.21 12.60 -26.52
N THR A 502 -10.03 11.62 -26.16
CA THR A 502 -11.15 11.78 -25.21
C THR A 502 -10.74 11.55 -23.75
N VAL A 503 -9.53 11.03 -23.52
CA VAL A 503 -9.06 10.67 -22.18
C VAL A 503 -8.45 11.88 -21.51
N VAL A 504 -9.05 12.26 -20.39
CA VAL A 504 -8.48 13.20 -19.42
C VAL A 504 -7.61 12.40 -18.46
N SER A 505 -6.32 12.69 -18.43
CA SER A 505 -5.34 12.09 -17.51
C SER A 505 -4.23 13.09 -17.19
N ASP A 506 -3.49 12.85 -16.09
CA ASP A 506 -2.33 13.69 -15.74
C ASP A 506 -1.11 13.38 -16.63
N MET A 507 -1.00 12.13 -17.10
CA MET A 507 -0.03 11.70 -18.13
C MET A 507 -0.69 11.64 -19.52
N PRO A 508 0.08 11.75 -20.62
CA PRO A 508 -0.44 11.60 -21.97
C PRO A 508 -1.15 10.26 -22.17
N ALA A 509 -2.37 10.31 -22.71
CA ALA A 509 -3.10 9.13 -23.11
C ALA A 509 -2.70 8.74 -24.54
N GLU A 510 -2.22 7.52 -24.71
CA GLU A 510 -1.67 7.05 -25.99
C GLU A 510 -2.13 5.63 -26.31
N ARG A 511 -2.22 5.29 -27.59
CA ARG A 511 -2.47 3.88 -27.97
C ARG A 511 -1.25 3.04 -27.61
N TYR A 512 -1.49 1.83 -27.14
CA TYR A 512 -0.38 0.88 -26.99
C TYR A 512 0.20 0.52 -28.36
N GLU A 513 1.53 0.48 -28.48
CA GLU A 513 2.20 -0.04 -29.69
C GLU A 513 1.97 -1.55 -29.85
N VAL A 514 1.90 -2.27 -28.73
CA VAL A 514 1.59 -3.70 -28.64
C VAL A 514 0.58 -3.86 -27.51
N TRP A 515 -0.56 -4.51 -27.78
CA TRP A 515 -1.61 -4.67 -26.77
C TRP A 515 -1.08 -5.32 -25.49
N PRO A 516 -1.57 -4.94 -24.31
CA PRO A 516 -1.09 -5.54 -23.07
C PRO A 516 -1.44 -7.03 -22.94
N GLN A 517 -0.72 -7.70 -22.05
CA GLN A 517 -0.99 -9.05 -21.58
C GLN A 517 -1.21 -10.06 -22.74
N MET A 518 -2.13 -11.01 -22.53
CA MET A 518 -2.44 -12.06 -23.52
C MET A 518 -3.11 -11.52 -24.79
N ALA A 519 -3.70 -10.32 -24.77
CA ALA A 519 -4.27 -9.74 -25.98
C ALA A 519 -3.17 -9.41 -27.00
N GLY A 520 -2.03 -8.89 -26.54
CA GLY A 520 -0.85 -8.65 -27.39
C GLY A 520 -0.26 -9.95 -27.93
N ILE A 521 -0.08 -10.95 -27.06
CA ILE A 521 0.47 -12.24 -27.48
C ILE A 521 -0.44 -12.92 -28.51
N ALA A 522 -1.76 -12.94 -28.27
CA ALA A 522 -2.72 -13.54 -29.20
C ALA A 522 -2.67 -12.88 -30.59
N LYS A 523 -2.52 -11.56 -30.66
CA LYS A 523 -2.36 -10.81 -31.91
C LYS A 523 -1.03 -11.11 -32.59
N LEU A 524 0.08 -11.04 -31.85
CA LEU A 524 1.41 -11.27 -32.40
C LEU A 524 1.62 -12.72 -32.89
N VAL A 525 0.97 -13.69 -32.26
CA VAL A 525 0.95 -15.08 -32.75
C VAL A 525 0.16 -15.19 -34.05
N HIS A 526 -1.00 -14.55 -34.13
CA HIS A 526 -1.80 -14.51 -35.36
C HIS A 526 -1.02 -13.87 -36.53
N GLU A 527 -0.27 -12.80 -36.27
CA GLU A 527 0.57 -12.10 -37.25
C GLU A 527 1.89 -12.84 -37.59
N GLY A 528 2.14 -13.97 -36.92
CA GLY A 528 3.35 -14.78 -37.07
C GLY A 528 4.63 -14.08 -36.62
N ALA A 529 4.53 -13.06 -35.76
CA ALA A 529 5.66 -12.44 -35.08
C ALA A 529 6.13 -13.25 -33.86
N LEU A 530 5.21 -14.03 -33.28
CA LEU A 530 5.47 -15.03 -32.26
C LEU A 530 5.04 -16.41 -32.75
N VAL A 531 5.81 -17.43 -32.38
CA VAL A 531 5.41 -18.84 -32.55
C VAL A 531 5.23 -19.46 -31.17
N LYS A 532 4.04 -20.00 -30.90
CA LYS A 532 3.74 -20.69 -29.65
C LYS A 532 4.52 -22.01 -29.59
N ILE A 533 5.42 -22.16 -28.61
CA ILE A 533 6.12 -23.41 -28.29
C ILE A 533 5.27 -24.23 -27.31
N SER A 534 4.78 -23.57 -26.27
CA SER A 534 3.89 -24.15 -25.26
C SER A 534 2.90 -23.10 -24.74
N ASN A 535 2.04 -23.44 -23.78
CA ASN A 535 1.01 -22.53 -23.26
C ASN A 535 1.55 -21.24 -22.63
N ARG A 536 2.83 -21.20 -22.24
CA ARG A 536 3.49 -20.01 -21.66
C ARG A 536 4.87 -19.76 -22.25
N GLU A 537 5.19 -20.35 -23.41
CA GLU A 537 6.50 -20.19 -24.04
C GLU A 537 6.35 -19.86 -25.51
N PHE A 538 7.00 -18.78 -25.94
CA PHE A 538 6.86 -18.20 -27.26
C PHE A 538 8.23 -17.90 -27.86
N LEU A 539 8.45 -18.31 -29.10
CA LEU A 539 9.59 -17.92 -29.92
C LEU A 539 9.27 -16.60 -30.63
N VAL A 540 10.10 -15.59 -30.44
CA VAL A 540 10.01 -14.29 -31.13
C VAL A 540 10.80 -14.39 -32.42
N THR A 541 10.10 -14.43 -33.56
CA THR A 541 10.68 -14.67 -34.89
C THR A 541 10.80 -13.41 -35.74
N LYS A 542 10.13 -12.32 -35.35
CA LYS A 542 10.20 -11.02 -36.01
C LYS A 542 10.50 -9.93 -34.99
N ASN A 543 11.12 -8.84 -35.44
CA ASN A 543 11.30 -7.64 -34.61
C ASN A 543 9.92 -7.07 -34.23
N ILE A 544 9.56 -7.16 -32.96
CA ILE A 544 8.39 -6.48 -32.39
C ILE A 544 8.86 -5.16 -31.74
N PRO A 545 8.03 -4.11 -31.73
CA PRO A 545 8.44 -2.81 -31.18
C PRO A 545 8.85 -2.91 -29.71
N ARG A 546 8.08 -3.69 -28.94
CA ARG A 546 8.23 -3.85 -27.49
C ARG A 546 7.51 -5.08 -26.95
N PHE A 547 7.82 -5.46 -25.72
CA PHE A 547 7.08 -6.48 -24.99
C PHE A 547 5.64 -6.01 -24.67
N PRO A 548 4.64 -6.92 -24.68
CA PRO A 548 3.32 -6.61 -24.15
C PRO A 548 3.39 -6.16 -22.68
N ALA A 549 2.70 -5.08 -22.35
CA ALA A 549 2.63 -4.55 -20.99
C ALA A 549 1.91 -5.51 -20.02
N GLY A 550 2.21 -5.42 -18.72
CA GLY A 550 1.44 -6.13 -17.69
C GLY A 550 1.64 -7.66 -17.63
N LEU A 551 2.77 -8.18 -18.13
CA LEU A 551 3.10 -9.61 -18.06
C LEU A 551 3.66 -10.00 -16.68
N THR A 552 2.88 -9.73 -15.62
CA THR A 552 3.23 -10.02 -14.22
C THR A 552 2.37 -11.15 -13.65
N GLY A 553 2.84 -11.77 -12.56
CA GLY A 553 2.10 -12.83 -11.86
C GLY A 553 1.61 -13.95 -12.79
N SER A 554 0.29 -14.15 -12.85
CA SER A 554 -0.32 -15.21 -13.68
C SER A 554 -0.32 -14.92 -15.19
N HIS A 555 0.03 -13.70 -15.61
CA HIS A 555 0.19 -13.29 -17.01
C HIS A 555 1.62 -13.49 -17.54
N SER A 556 2.57 -13.82 -16.67
CA SER A 556 3.97 -14.01 -17.05
C SER A 556 4.16 -15.20 -17.99
N VAL A 557 5.10 -15.04 -18.92
CA VAL A 557 5.44 -16.03 -19.95
C VAL A 557 6.95 -16.18 -20.09
N LYS A 558 7.39 -17.03 -21.01
CA LYS A 558 8.77 -17.18 -21.43
C LYS A 558 8.89 -16.79 -22.89
N PHE A 559 9.78 -15.86 -23.19
CA PHE A 559 10.17 -15.48 -24.54
C PHE A 559 11.52 -16.08 -24.87
N VAL A 560 11.61 -16.71 -26.03
CA VAL A 560 12.88 -17.09 -26.66
C VAL A 560 13.05 -16.15 -27.86
N ILE A 561 14.09 -15.33 -27.88
CA ILE A 561 14.38 -14.42 -28.99
C ILE A 561 15.20 -15.20 -30.02
N ALA A 562 14.65 -15.37 -31.22
CA ALA A 562 15.32 -16.12 -32.27
C ALA A 562 16.62 -15.44 -32.73
N GLU A 563 17.54 -16.22 -33.29
CA GLU A 563 18.80 -15.70 -33.84
C GLU A 563 18.56 -14.58 -34.87
N GLY A 564 19.29 -13.47 -34.72
CA GLY A 564 19.16 -12.28 -35.57
C GLY A 564 17.95 -11.37 -35.28
N VAL A 565 17.09 -11.72 -34.30
CA VAL A 565 15.98 -10.87 -33.86
C VAL A 565 16.44 -9.92 -32.75
N LYS A 566 16.11 -8.63 -32.88
CA LYS A 566 16.45 -7.63 -31.87
C LYS A 566 15.61 -7.84 -30.61
N LEU A 567 16.26 -7.70 -29.45
CA LEU A 567 15.57 -7.67 -28.17
C LEU A 567 14.50 -6.55 -28.17
N PRO A 568 13.22 -6.88 -27.93
CA PRO A 568 12.16 -5.88 -27.85
C PRO A 568 12.42 -4.86 -26.73
N LYS A 569 11.95 -3.62 -26.93
CA LYS A 569 11.97 -2.60 -25.88
C LYS A 569 10.93 -2.91 -24.79
N GLY A 570 10.99 -2.13 -23.71
CA GLY A 570 9.99 -2.17 -22.63
C GLY A 570 10.25 -3.25 -21.59
N ASP A 571 9.43 -3.24 -20.55
CA ASP A 571 9.53 -4.16 -19.42
C ASP A 571 8.80 -5.49 -19.72
N PRO A 572 9.48 -6.66 -19.72
CA PRO A 572 8.83 -7.96 -19.86
C PRO A 572 8.04 -8.39 -18.60
N GLY A 573 8.03 -7.57 -17.54
CA GLY A 573 7.36 -7.84 -16.28
C GLY A 573 8.04 -8.98 -15.52
N HIS A 574 7.25 -9.96 -15.08
CA HIS A 574 7.82 -11.16 -14.43
C HIS A 574 8.23 -12.23 -15.45
N SER A 575 8.07 -11.98 -16.76
CA SER A 575 8.37 -12.97 -17.80
C SER A 575 9.87 -13.30 -17.86
N CYS A 576 10.18 -14.50 -18.30
CA CYS A 576 11.56 -14.89 -18.62
C CYS A 576 11.86 -14.55 -20.08
N VAL A 577 13.06 -14.01 -20.36
CA VAL A 577 13.53 -13.75 -21.73
C VAL A 577 14.85 -14.46 -21.93
N ILE A 578 14.99 -15.23 -23.01
CA ILE A 578 16.21 -15.98 -23.37
C ILE A 578 16.61 -15.62 -24.79
N MET A 579 17.90 -15.32 -25.03
CA MET A 579 18.43 -15.19 -26.39
C MET A 579 18.84 -16.57 -26.91
N GLU A 580 18.27 -17.02 -28.03
CA GLU A 580 18.60 -18.31 -28.65
C GLU A 580 20.10 -18.42 -28.96
N GLU A 581 20.71 -17.34 -29.47
CA GLU A 581 22.14 -17.23 -29.80
C GLU A 581 23.07 -17.62 -28.65
N THR A 582 22.68 -17.30 -27.41
CA THR A 582 23.54 -17.50 -26.24
C THR A 582 23.03 -18.60 -25.31
N GLY A 583 21.78 -19.02 -25.45
CA GLY A 583 21.07 -19.89 -24.52
C GLY A 583 20.92 -19.30 -23.10
N LYS A 584 21.26 -18.03 -22.91
CA LYS A 584 21.29 -17.37 -21.59
C LYS A 584 20.07 -16.46 -21.40
N PRO A 585 19.56 -16.36 -20.16
CA PRO A 585 18.50 -15.42 -19.84
C PRO A 585 19.02 -13.98 -19.90
N VAL A 586 18.14 -13.08 -20.34
CA VAL A 586 18.35 -11.62 -20.30
C VAL A 586 17.61 -11.08 -19.09
N GLY A 587 18.36 -10.61 -18.10
CA GLY A 587 17.84 -10.11 -16.82
C GLY A 587 17.68 -11.18 -15.74
N SER A 588 17.10 -10.79 -14.61
CA SER A 588 17.04 -11.58 -13.38
C SER A 588 15.62 -12.04 -13.02
N SER A 589 14.85 -12.53 -14.00
CA SER A 589 13.50 -13.05 -13.73
C SER A 589 13.57 -14.39 -12.97
N PRO A 590 12.78 -14.59 -11.90
CA PRO A 590 12.66 -15.88 -11.22
C PRO A 590 12.18 -17.02 -12.13
N LEU A 591 11.46 -16.71 -13.20
CA LEU A 591 11.00 -17.71 -14.19
C LEU A 591 12.12 -18.22 -15.11
N CYS A 592 13.30 -17.61 -15.07
CA CYS A 592 14.47 -18.05 -15.83
C CYS A 592 15.35 -19.05 -15.08
N ARG A 593 14.93 -19.52 -13.88
CA ARG A 593 15.67 -20.49 -13.07
C ARG A 593 15.28 -21.92 -13.36
#